data_AF-A0A8H5XJL1-F1
#
_entry.id   AF-A0A8H5XJL1-F1
#
_cell.length_a   1.000
_cell.length_b   1.000
_cell.length_c   1.000
_cell.angle_alpha   90.00
_cell.angle_beta   90.00
_cell.angle_gamma   90.00
#
_symmetry.space_group_name_H-M   'P 1'
#
loop_
_entity.id
_entity.type
_entity.pdbx_description
1 polymer ?
#
loop_
_entity_poly.entity_id
_entity_poly.type
_entity_poly.pdbx_seq_one_letter_code
_entity_poly.pdbx_strand_id
1 'polypeptide(L)'
;GCGSESSLLGPATQHSSQGHQMISDETLKANKPLKVKTNASASPRKRKLEAGPVQEGRSRSKKTKHSSRQPEVATYKPIKVILDYRDTSESQPVTWKYEWNSQRKRWIAEEACQEMRELRGEELLSWVDDLTISVRPNLEWIPVDMRWCEGVGGEEGVFKGSDLLEQDWVYQITPGDMLLMLSEGGMGMGTVTK
;
A
#
# COMPACT_ATOMS: atom_id res chain seq x y z
N GLY A 1 8.29 63.74 5.63
CA GLY A 1 8.38 64.18 7.03
C GLY A 1 7.19 63.64 7.80
N CYS A 2 7.41 63.28 9.07
CA CYS A 2 6.48 62.68 10.04
C CYS A 2 6.17 61.20 9.75
N GLY A 3 6.64 60.19 10.51
CA GLY A 3 7.17 60.18 11.87
C GLY A 3 6.03 59.99 12.88
N SER A 4 5.92 58.79 13.46
CA SER A 4 5.23 58.55 14.74
C SER A 4 5.82 57.30 15.40
N GLU A 5 6.38 57.55 16.57
CA GLU A 5 7.08 56.66 17.51
C GLU A 5 6.03 56.05 18.47
N SER A 6 6.08 54.75 18.78
CA SER A 6 6.70 54.13 19.97
C SER A 6 5.81 54.00 21.23
N SER A 7 6.13 52.96 22.02
CA SER A 7 5.75 52.65 23.42
C SER A 7 4.53 51.73 23.64
N LEU A 8 4.46 50.83 24.61
CA LEU A 8 5.37 50.14 25.57
C LEU A 8 4.45 49.16 26.36
N LEU A 9 5.04 48.05 26.87
CA LEU A 9 4.67 47.30 28.10
C LEU A 9 3.30 46.57 28.21
N GLY A 10 3.38 45.27 28.54
CA GLY A 10 2.24 44.39 28.86
C GLY A 10 1.71 44.53 30.29
N PRO A 11 0.83 43.59 30.71
CA PRO A 11 1.20 42.76 31.86
C PRO A 11 0.81 41.28 31.73
N ALA A 12 1.37 40.51 32.66
CA ALA A 12 1.34 39.07 32.81
C ALA A 12 -0.04 38.46 33.13
N THR A 13 -0.20 37.18 32.81
CA THR A 13 -1.02 36.27 33.60
C THR A 13 -0.43 34.86 33.53
N GLN A 14 -0.13 34.31 34.71
CA GLN A 14 0.30 32.93 34.93
C GLN A 14 -0.91 32.01 35.01
N HIS A 15 -0.83 30.81 34.44
CA HIS A 15 -1.46 29.57 34.93
C HIS A 15 -0.65 28.41 34.29
N SER A 16 0.19 27.70 35.06
CA SER A 16 -0.12 26.47 35.80
C SER A 16 -0.42 25.26 34.90
N SER A 17 0.52 24.31 34.81
CA SER A 17 0.34 22.91 35.28
C SER A 17 1.46 21.98 34.82
N GLN A 18 2.15 21.40 35.81
CA GLN A 18 2.80 20.07 35.87
C GLN A 18 3.36 19.44 34.59
N GLY A 19 4.69 19.51 34.46
CA GLY A 19 5.47 18.62 33.60
C GLY A 19 5.97 17.39 34.36
N HIS A 20 5.59 16.23 33.82
CA HIS A 20 6.34 14.97 33.67
C HIS A 20 7.15 14.42 34.87
N GLN A 21 6.61 13.32 35.42
CA GLN A 21 7.37 12.32 36.16
C GLN A 21 8.40 11.65 35.22
N MET A 22 9.65 11.60 35.67
CA MET A 22 10.69 10.70 35.15
C MET A 22 10.42 9.28 35.65
N ILE A 23 10.45 8.30 34.74
CA ILE A 23 10.65 6.89 35.10
C ILE A 23 11.87 6.40 34.33
N SER A 24 12.73 5.73 35.08
CA SER A 24 14.13 5.43 34.86
C SER A 24 14.39 4.34 33.81
N ASP A 25 15.47 4.54 33.05
CA ASP A 25 16.21 3.47 32.38
C ASP A 25 17.28 2.95 33.34
N GLU A 26 17.18 1.71 33.80
CA GLU A 26 18.33 1.01 34.40
C GLU A 26 18.41 -0.44 33.88
N THR A 27 19.27 -0.55 32.87
CA THR A 27 20.18 -1.66 32.56
C THR A 27 20.22 -2.86 33.52
N LEU A 28 19.85 -4.04 33.00
CA LEU A 28 20.40 -5.31 33.48
C LEU A 28 21.21 -5.98 32.38
N LYS A 29 22.55 -5.94 32.54
CA LYS A 29 23.52 -6.72 31.79
C LYS A 29 23.80 -8.07 32.49
N ALA A 30 23.87 -9.09 31.64
CA ALA A 30 24.76 -10.25 31.69
C ALA A 30 24.63 -11.26 32.86
N ASN A 31 24.35 -12.52 32.50
CA ASN A 31 25.33 -13.62 32.61
C ASN A 31 24.83 -14.87 31.83
N LYS A 32 25.60 -15.28 30.82
CA LYS A 32 25.64 -16.65 30.24
C LYS A 32 26.85 -17.38 30.87
N PRO A 33 27.16 -18.65 30.56
CA PRO A 33 26.34 -19.87 30.44
C PRO A 33 26.95 -21.02 31.29
N LEU A 34 26.23 -22.14 31.51
CA LEU A 34 26.90 -23.42 31.80
C LEU A 34 26.41 -24.54 30.90
N LYS A 35 27.37 -25.07 30.14
CA LYS A 35 27.29 -26.27 29.30
C LYS A 35 27.30 -27.51 30.18
N VAL A 36 26.48 -28.51 29.85
CA VAL A 36 26.90 -29.91 29.95
C VAL A 36 26.61 -30.59 28.62
N LYS A 37 27.68 -30.95 27.91
CA LYS A 37 27.72 -31.90 26.80
C LYS A 37 27.98 -33.27 27.40
N THR A 38 27.26 -34.32 26.97
CA THR A 38 27.89 -35.60 26.55
C THR A 38 26.96 -36.55 25.78
N ASN A 39 27.22 -36.61 24.48
CA ASN A 39 27.24 -37.73 23.52
C ASN A 39 26.77 -39.15 23.94
N ALA A 40 25.94 -39.75 23.08
CA ALA A 40 26.05 -41.13 22.58
C ALA A 40 25.26 -41.23 21.25
N SER A 41 25.88 -41.08 20.08
CA SER A 41 26.58 -42.09 19.26
C SER A 41 25.71 -43.27 18.77
N ALA A 42 25.34 -43.16 17.49
CA ALA A 42 25.24 -44.19 16.43
C ALA A 42 24.36 -45.45 16.58
N SER A 43 23.32 -45.53 15.74
CA SER A 43 23.21 -46.58 14.71
C SER A 43 22.09 -46.33 13.69
N PRO A 44 22.39 -46.00 12.43
CA PRO A 44 21.48 -46.25 11.32
C PRO A 44 21.72 -47.70 10.84
N ARG A 45 20.76 -48.59 11.08
CA ARG A 45 20.80 -49.96 10.58
C ARG A 45 20.71 -49.94 9.05
N LYS A 46 21.86 -50.09 8.37
CA LYS A 46 21.95 -50.39 6.93
C LYS A 46 21.07 -51.62 6.65
N ARG A 47 20.07 -51.48 5.78
CA ARG A 47 19.50 -52.62 5.06
C ARG A 47 19.89 -52.51 3.58
N LYS A 48 20.29 -53.66 3.07
CA LYS A 48 20.95 -54.00 1.82
C LYS A 48 20.20 -53.44 0.60
N LEU A 49 20.93 -52.74 -0.28
CA LEU A 49 20.54 -52.51 -1.66
C LEU A 49 20.60 -53.85 -2.39
N GLU A 50 19.44 -54.40 -2.73
CA GLU A 50 19.31 -55.38 -3.80
C GLU A 50 18.70 -54.64 -4.99
N ALA A 51 19.49 -54.50 -6.06
CA ALA A 51 19.07 -53.90 -7.31
C ALA A 51 18.21 -54.92 -8.08
N GLY A 52 16.92 -54.63 -8.21
CA GLY A 52 15.97 -55.33 -9.09
C GLY A 52 15.44 -54.36 -10.16
N PRO A 53 15.06 -54.86 -11.35
CA PRO A 53 14.94 -54.06 -12.55
C PRO A 53 13.66 -53.23 -12.61
N VAL A 54 13.81 -52.01 -13.13
CA VAL A 54 12.85 -51.12 -13.82
C VAL A 54 11.37 -51.47 -13.66
N GLN A 55 10.65 -50.63 -12.91
CA GLN A 55 9.27 -50.29 -13.22
C GLN A 55 9.14 -48.77 -13.41
N GLU A 56 8.72 -48.41 -14.61
CA GLU A 56 8.15 -47.12 -14.96
C GLU A 56 6.94 -46.81 -14.07
N GLY A 57 6.67 -45.51 -13.91
CA GLY A 57 5.39 -45.05 -13.38
C GLY A 57 5.43 -44.73 -11.90
N ARG A 58 5.91 -43.53 -11.58
CA ARG A 58 5.28 -42.62 -10.61
C ARG A 58 6.01 -41.28 -10.70
N SER A 59 5.55 -40.45 -11.63
CA SER A 59 5.70 -39.00 -11.50
C SER A 59 5.07 -38.63 -10.17
N ARG A 60 5.91 -38.45 -9.15
CA ARG A 60 5.54 -37.79 -7.90
C ARG A 60 5.29 -36.34 -8.27
N SER A 61 4.10 -36.05 -8.78
CA SER A 61 3.57 -34.69 -8.82
C SER A 61 3.62 -34.21 -7.38
N LYS A 62 4.59 -33.37 -7.06
CA LYS A 62 4.62 -32.61 -5.82
C LYS A 62 3.26 -31.91 -5.79
N LYS A 63 2.36 -32.34 -4.89
CA LYS A 63 1.14 -31.58 -4.60
C LYS A 63 1.62 -30.24 -4.08
N THR A 64 1.69 -29.26 -4.96
CA THR A 64 1.85 -27.87 -4.57
C THR A 64 0.68 -27.59 -3.66
N LYS A 65 0.98 -27.37 -2.38
CA LYS A 65 -0.02 -27.04 -1.37
C LYS A 65 -0.46 -25.61 -1.72
N HIS A 66 -1.50 -25.48 -2.55
CA HIS A 66 -2.15 -24.20 -2.76
C HIS A 66 -2.76 -23.83 -1.41
N SER A 67 -2.07 -22.99 -0.67
CA SER A 67 -2.65 -22.31 0.48
C SER A 67 -3.80 -21.49 -0.09
N SER A 68 -5.04 -21.86 0.20
CA SER A 68 -6.22 -21.06 -0.13
C SER A 68 -6.22 -19.84 0.79
N ARG A 69 -5.40 -18.85 0.46
CA ARG A 69 -5.40 -17.57 1.16
C ARG A 69 -6.75 -16.92 0.86
N GLN A 70 -7.51 -16.61 1.90
CA GLN A 70 -8.86 -16.04 1.77
C GLN A 70 -8.74 -14.53 1.62
N PRO A 71 -9.48 -13.90 0.70
CA PRO A 71 -9.57 -12.46 0.64
C PRO A 71 -10.23 -11.89 1.90
N GLU A 72 -9.64 -10.85 2.47
CA GLU A 72 -10.19 -10.07 3.57
C GLU A 72 -10.73 -8.74 3.05
N VAL A 73 -11.79 -8.22 3.66
CA VAL A 73 -12.38 -6.92 3.28
C VAL A 73 -11.59 -5.79 3.93
N ALA A 74 -11.29 -4.75 3.17
CA ALA A 74 -10.63 -3.54 3.65
C ALA A 74 -11.33 -2.28 3.15
N THR A 75 -11.14 -1.18 3.88
CA THR A 75 -11.57 0.16 3.45
C THR A 75 -10.43 0.86 2.74
N TYR A 76 -10.73 1.69 1.74
CA TYR A 76 -9.72 2.39 0.96
C TYR A 76 -10.09 3.86 0.86
N LYS A 77 -9.09 4.73 0.88
CA LYS A 77 -9.27 6.15 0.63
C LYS A 77 -8.31 6.62 -0.46
N PRO A 78 -8.78 7.29 -1.52
CA PRO A 78 -7.89 7.83 -2.55
C PRO A 78 -7.09 9.01 -1.96
N ILE A 79 -5.82 9.11 -2.34
CA ILE A 79 -4.88 10.13 -1.86
C ILE A 79 -4.49 11.07 -2.99
N LYS A 80 -4.07 10.48 -4.11
CA LYS A 80 -3.66 11.19 -5.32
C LYS A 80 -4.00 10.32 -6.53
N VAL A 81 -4.21 10.97 -7.66
CA VAL A 81 -4.35 10.31 -8.95
C VAL A 81 -3.22 10.78 -9.84
N ILE A 82 -2.61 9.85 -10.56
CA ILE A 82 -1.56 10.10 -11.52
C ILE A 82 -2.11 9.69 -12.87
N LEU A 83 -2.12 10.63 -13.82
CA LEU A 83 -2.55 10.39 -15.18
C LEU A 83 -1.35 10.59 -16.10
N ASP A 84 -0.98 9.53 -16.82
CA ASP A 84 0.15 9.56 -17.74
C ASP A 84 -0.38 9.69 -19.18
N TYR A 85 -0.61 10.92 -19.62
CA TYR A 85 -1.37 11.20 -20.85
C TYR A 85 -0.50 11.86 -21.93
N ARG A 86 -0.70 11.38 -23.17
CA ARG A 86 0.01 11.70 -24.42
C ARG A 86 1.40 11.06 -24.57
N ASP A 87 1.46 10.04 -25.41
CA ASP A 87 2.65 9.76 -26.22
C ASP A 87 2.76 10.84 -27.30
N THR A 88 3.55 11.88 -27.03
CA THR A 88 4.01 12.72 -28.14
C THR A 88 4.99 11.90 -28.97
N SER A 89 4.89 11.95 -30.31
CA SER A 89 5.70 11.16 -31.24
C SER A 89 7.23 11.30 -31.10
N GLU A 90 7.71 12.20 -30.23
CA GLU A 90 9.12 12.45 -29.96
C GLU A 90 9.49 12.53 -28.46
N SER A 91 8.55 12.43 -27.52
CA SER A 91 8.82 12.63 -26.09
C SER A 91 8.02 11.69 -25.20
N GLN A 92 8.64 11.34 -24.08
CA GLN A 92 8.07 10.55 -22.98
C GLN A 92 6.68 11.04 -22.58
N PRO A 93 5.83 10.14 -22.06
CA PRO A 93 4.53 10.48 -21.51
C PRO A 93 4.61 11.67 -20.54
N VAL A 94 3.60 12.54 -20.59
CA VAL A 94 3.48 13.63 -19.62
C VAL A 94 2.62 13.18 -18.47
N THR A 95 3.22 13.15 -17.29
CA THR A 95 2.55 12.71 -16.06
C THR A 95 1.98 13.89 -15.28
N TRP A 96 0.67 13.89 -15.05
CA TRP A 96 -0.03 14.86 -14.20
C TRP A 96 -0.44 14.24 -12.87
N LYS A 97 -0.15 14.94 -11.77
CA LYS A 97 -0.58 14.55 -10.43
C LYS A 97 -1.79 15.39 -10.02
N TYR A 98 -2.91 14.72 -9.80
CA TYR A 98 -4.14 15.30 -9.34
C TYR A 98 -4.32 15.11 -7.83
N GLU A 99 -4.83 16.15 -7.18
CA GLU A 99 -5.19 16.15 -5.77
C GLU A 99 -6.67 16.47 -5.58
N TRP A 100 -7.31 15.82 -4.61
CA TRP A 100 -8.73 16.00 -4.34
C TRP A 100 -8.99 17.35 -3.66
N ASN A 101 -9.82 18.18 -4.30
CA ASN A 101 -10.30 19.42 -3.72
C ASN A 101 -11.71 19.23 -3.16
N SER A 102 -11.83 19.19 -1.83
CA SER A 102 -13.10 18.97 -1.13
C SER A 102 -14.10 20.12 -1.29
N GLN A 103 -13.63 21.36 -1.51
CA GLN A 103 -14.51 22.52 -1.69
C GLN A 103 -15.22 22.46 -3.04
N ARG A 104 -14.49 22.05 -4.07
CA ARG A 104 -14.99 21.97 -5.46
C ARG A 104 -15.52 20.59 -5.82
N LYS A 105 -15.25 19.58 -4.98
CA LYS A 105 -15.52 18.16 -5.24
C LYS A 105 -14.97 17.71 -6.59
N ARG A 106 -13.71 18.05 -6.85
CA ARG A 106 -13.00 17.75 -8.10
C ARG A 106 -11.54 17.43 -7.83
N TRP A 107 -10.93 16.70 -8.76
CA TRP A 107 -9.50 16.46 -8.82
C TRP A 107 -8.83 17.60 -9.58
N ILE A 108 -7.76 18.18 -9.02
CA ILE A 108 -7.06 19.33 -9.59
C ILE A 108 -5.59 19.02 -9.83
N ALA A 109 -5.09 19.38 -11.01
CA ALA A 109 -3.68 19.40 -11.35
C ALA A 109 -3.33 20.75 -12.00
N GLU A 110 -2.70 21.66 -11.26
CA GLU A 110 -2.43 23.03 -11.73
C GLU A 110 -1.55 23.08 -12.97
N GLU A 111 -0.60 22.15 -13.05
CA GLU A 111 0.39 22.03 -14.11
C GLU A 111 -0.22 21.50 -15.42
N ALA A 112 -1.38 20.84 -15.35
CA ALA A 112 -2.07 20.34 -16.53
C ALA A 112 -2.57 21.48 -17.42
N CYS A 113 -2.81 21.16 -18.71
CA CYS A 113 -3.41 22.11 -19.64
C CYS A 113 -4.80 22.57 -19.14
N GLN A 114 -5.23 23.74 -19.60
CA GLN A 114 -6.43 24.40 -19.08
C GLN A 114 -7.69 23.52 -19.10
N GLU A 115 -7.84 22.68 -20.12
CA GLU A 115 -8.98 21.77 -20.30
C GLU A 115 -8.97 20.60 -19.31
N MET A 116 -7.78 20.20 -18.83
CA MET A 116 -7.58 19.03 -17.97
C MET A 116 -7.23 19.41 -16.53
N ARG A 117 -7.09 20.71 -16.22
CA ARG A 117 -6.71 21.19 -14.89
C ARG A 117 -7.65 20.70 -13.79
N GLU A 118 -8.92 20.48 -14.12
CA GLU A 118 -9.93 20.01 -13.18
C GLU A 118 -10.76 18.91 -13.79
N LEU A 119 -10.80 17.76 -13.12
CA LEU A 119 -11.50 16.57 -13.59
C LEU A 119 -12.41 16.00 -12.50
N ARG A 120 -13.51 15.40 -12.91
CA ARG A 120 -14.38 14.59 -12.06
C ARG A 120 -13.89 13.14 -12.03
N GLY A 121 -14.42 12.34 -11.09
CA GLY A 121 -14.07 10.92 -10.98
C GLY A 121 -14.43 10.13 -12.23
N GLU A 122 -15.58 10.40 -12.84
CA GLU A 122 -16.03 9.74 -14.08
C GLU A 122 -15.11 10.07 -15.26
N GLU A 123 -14.63 11.31 -15.32
CA GLU A 123 -13.73 11.77 -16.38
C GLU A 123 -12.38 11.08 -16.24
N LEU A 124 -11.82 11.03 -15.02
CA LEU A 124 -10.59 10.28 -14.76
C LEU A 124 -10.71 8.83 -15.22
N LEU A 125 -11.79 8.13 -14.83
CA LEU A 125 -11.99 6.73 -15.20
C LEU A 125 -12.20 6.49 -16.70
N SER A 126 -12.40 7.52 -17.51
CA SER A 126 -12.39 7.36 -18.98
C SER A 126 -10.99 7.08 -19.55
N TRP A 127 -9.92 7.33 -18.76
CA TRP A 127 -8.52 7.06 -19.09
C TRP A 127 -7.92 5.94 -18.22
N VAL A 128 -8.73 4.92 -17.92
CA VAL A 128 -8.41 3.90 -16.91
C VAL A 128 -7.06 3.18 -17.13
N ASP A 129 -6.64 3.04 -18.38
CA ASP A 129 -5.38 2.39 -18.76
C ASP A 129 -4.13 3.23 -18.42
N ASP A 130 -4.28 4.55 -18.44
CA ASP A 130 -3.21 5.52 -18.18
C ASP A 130 -3.18 5.99 -16.71
N LEU A 131 -4.10 5.47 -15.90
CA LEU A 131 -4.29 5.88 -14.52
C LEU A 131 -3.49 5.03 -13.53
N THR A 132 -2.82 5.72 -12.62
CA THR A 132 -2.37 5.15 -11.35
C THR A 132 -3.03 5.90 -10.20
N ILE A 133 -3.74 5.17 -9.34
CA ILE A 133 -4.50 5.75 -8.23
C ILE A 133 -3.84 5.32 -6.93
N SER A 134 -3.23 6.25 -6.21
CA SER A 134 -2.68 5.94 -4.89
C SER A 134 -3.80 5.96 -3.87
N VAL A 135 -4.04 4.83 -3.22
CA VAL A 135 -5.03 4.67 -2.17
C VAL A 135 -4.36 4.33 -0.85
N ARG A 136 -5.00 4.68 0.27
CA ARG A 136 -4.63 4.22 1.60
C ARG A 136 -5.59 3.12 2.04
N PRO A 137 -5.17 1.84 2.10
CA PRO A 137 -5.98 0.75 2.62
C PRO A 137 -6.01 0.81 4.14
N ASN A 138 -7.16 1.00 4.77
CA ASN A 138 -7.31 1.28 6.20
C ASN A 138 -6.47 2.52 6.62
N LEU A 139 -6.96 3.35 7.54
CA LEU A 139 -6.33 4.67 7.78
C LEU A 139 -4.85 4.62 8.21
N GLU A 140 -4.37 3.46 8.61
CA GLU A 140 -3.04 3.22 9.19
C GLU A 140 -2.07 2.46 8.27
N TRP A 141 -2.52 1.83 7.17
CA TRP A 141 -1.58 1.08 6.33
C TRP A 141 -0.88 1.98 5.31
N ILE A 142 0.21 1.44 4.74
CA ILE A 142 1.03 2.11 3.75
C ILE A 142 0.19 2.32 2.47
N PRO A 143 0.24 3.52 1.85
CA PRO A 143 -0.40 3.74 0.57
C PRO A 143 0.04 2.74 -0.50
N VAL A 144 -0.90 2.34 -1.35
CA VAL A 144 -0.69 1.41 -2.45
C VAL A 144 -1.13 2.07 -3.74
N ASP A 145 -0.31 1.93 -4.77
CA ASP A 145 -0.64 2.39 -6.11
C ASP A 145 -1.46 1.31 -6.82
N MET A 146 -2.67 1.69 -7.23
CA MET A 146 -3.62 0.83 -7.91
C MET A 146 -3.65 1.16 -9.39
N ARG A 147 -3.65 0.13 -10.24
CA ARG A 147 -3.78 0.24 -11.70
C ARG A 147 -4.89 -0.67 -12.20
N TRP A 148 -5.44 -0.32 -13.36
CA TRP A 148 -6.41 -1.17 -14.02
C TRP A 148 -5.80 -2.51 -14.40
N CYS A 149 -6.56 -3.57 -14.17
CA CYS A 149 -6.28 -4.90 -14.66
C CYS A 149 -7.53 -5.42 -15.35
N GLU A 150 -7.46 -5.55 -16.68
CA GLU A 150 -8.53 -6.12 -17.48
C GLU A 150 -8.94 -7.51 -16.98
N GLY A 151 -10.24 -7.77 -16.97
CA GLY A 151 -10.78 -9.09 -16.68
C GLY A 151 -10.53 -10.05 -17.84
N VAL A 152 -10.35 -11.34 -17.52
CA VAL A 152 -10.12 -12.38 -18.54
C VAL A 152 -11.43 -13.13 -18.78
N GLY A 153 -11.75 -13.44 -20.03
CA GLY A 153 -12.88 -14.32 -20.36
C GLY A 153 -14.26 -13.70 -20.13
N GLY A 154 -14.38 -12.37 -20.23
CA GLY A 154 -15.65 -11.65 -20.05
C GLY A 154 -15.97 -11.27 -18.61
N GLU A 155 -15.06 -11.53 -17.67
CA GLU A 155 -15.14 -10.97 -16.32
C GLU A 155 -14.89 -9.45 -16.35
N GLU A 156 -15.49 -8.73 -15.39
CA GLU A 156 -15.22 -7.30 -15.20
C GLU A 156 -13.79 -7.12 -14.69
N GLY A 157 -13.07 -6.13 -15.23
CA GLY A 157 -11.75 -5.78 -14.73
C GLY A 157 -11.81 -5.18 -13.33
N VAL A 158 -10.66 -5.09 -12.68
CA VAL A 158 -10.55 -4.53 -11.33
C VAL A 158 -9.30 -3.66 -11.20
N PHE A 159 -9.32 -2.73 -10.26
CA PHE A 159 -8.11 -2.02 -9.86
C PHE A 159 -7.29 -2.90 -8.93
N LYS A 160 -6.04 -3.18 -9.30
CA LYS A 160 -5.11 -3.98 -8.50
C LYS A 160 -3.88 -3.19 -8.11
N GLY A 161 -3.36 -3.48 -6.93
CA GLY A 161 -2.08 -3.01 -6.45
C GLY A 161 -1.42 -4.07 -5.58
N SER A 162 -0.12 -3.94 -5.38
CA SER A 162 0.65 -4.78 -4.47
C SER A 162 1.48 -3.92 -3.53
N ASP A 163 1.77 -4.43 -2.34
CA ASP A 163 2.69 -3.73 -1.45
C ASP A 163 4.10 -3.70 -2.05
N LEU A 164 4.78 -2.57 -1.90
CA LEU A 164 6.12 -2.34 -2.47
C LEU A 164 7.23 -3.13 -1.74
N LEU A 165 6.97 -3.56 -0.51
CA LEU A 165 7.99 -4.16 0.36
C LEU A 165 8.13 -5.66 0.14
N GLU A 166 7.02 -6.40 0.21
CA GLU A 166 7.06 -7.87 0.20
C GLU A 166 6.35 -8.47 -1.02
N GLN A 167 5.52 -7.70 -1.75
CA GLN A 167 4.62 -8.18 -2.83
C GLN A 167 3.75 -9.37 -2.40
N ASP A 168 3.63 -9.58 -1.09
CA ASP A 168 2.85 -10.65 -0.49
C ASP A 168 1.37 -10.28 -0.44
N TRP A 169 1.05 -8.98 -0.50
CA TRP A 169 -0.30 -8.47 -0.35
C TRP A 169 -0.80 -7.94 -1.68
N VAL A 170 -1.90 -8.52 -2.16
CA VAL A 170 -2.61 -8.08 -3.37
C VAL A 170 -3.91 -7.41 -2.96
N TYR A 171 -4.04 -6.14 -3.35
CA TYR A 171 -5.21 -5.31 -3.07
C TYR A 171 -6.06 -5.23 -4.33
N GLN A 172 -7.39 -5.30 -4.18
CA GLN A 172 -8.33 -5.22 -5.29
C GLN A 172 -9.53 -4.34 -4.95
N ILE A 173 -9.92 -3.49 -5.89
CA ILE A 173 -11.09 -2.60 -5.77
C ILE A 173 -11.89 -2.70 -7.07
N THR A 174 -13.21 -2.81 -6.94
CA THR A 174 -14.11 -2.87 -8.11
C THR A 174 -14.18 -1.51 -8.82
N PRO A 175 -14.56 -1.46 -10.11
CA PRO A 175 -14.77 -0.19 -10.80
C PRO A 175 -15.80 0.70 -10.11
N GLY A 176 -16.88 0.11 -9.59
CA GLY A 176 -17.94 0.83 -8.88
C GLY A 176 -17.45 1.49 -7.59
N ASP A 177 -16.72 0.75 -6.74
CA ASP A 177 -16.12 1.30 -5.52
C ASP A 177 -15.08 2.38 -5.84
N MET A 178 -14.27 2.17 -6.89
CA MET A 178 -13.29 3.17 -7.33
C MET A 178 -13.96 4.45 -7.80
N LEU A 179 -15.01 4.35 -8.60
CA LEU A 179 -15.78 5.52 -9.05
C LEU A 179 -16.36 6.30 -7.87
N LEU A 180 -16.99 5.61 -6.92
CA LEU A 180 -17.55 6.23 -5.72
C LEU A 180 -16.47 7.02 -4.96
N MET A 181 -15.32 6.39 -4.74
CA MET A 181 -14.19 7.04 -4.07
C MET A 181 -13.68 8.27 -4.81
N LEU A 182 -13.54 8.20 -6.14
CA LEU A 182 -13.04 9.32 -6.94
C LEU A 182 -14.06 10.45 -7.08
N SER A 183 -15.35 10.17 -7.08
CA SER A 183 -16.39 11.21 -7.20
C SER A 183 -16.70 11.90 -5.87
N GLU A 184 -16.44 11.24 -4.73
CA GLU A 184 -16.74 11.79 -3.41
C GLU A 184 -15.49 12.17 -2.59
N GLY A 185 -14.31 11.68 -2.98
CA GLY A 185 -13.09 11.72 -2.15
C GLY A 185 -13.22 10.95 -0.84
N GLY A 186 -14.19 10.03 -0.78
CA GLY A 186 -14.60 9.28 0.39
C GLY A 186 -13.87 7.95 0.55
N MET A 187 -14.37 7.11 1.46
CA MET A 187 -13.90 5.73 1.61
C MET A 187 -14.70 4.80 0.70
N GLY A 188 -14.02 3.84 0.09
CA GLY A 188 -14.62 2.74 -0.67
C GLY A 188 -14.22 1.39 -0.09
N MET A 189 -14.86 0.34 -0.57
CA MET A 189 -14.59 -1.02 -0.15
C MET A 189 -13.72 -1.75 -1.16
N GLY A 190 -12.98 -2.74 -0.69
CA GLY A 190 -12.22 -3.64 -1.55
C GLY A 190 -11.75 -4.85 -0.77
N THR A 191 -10.88 -5.64 -1.39
CA THR A 191 -10.34 -6.85 -0.79
C THR A 191 -8.82 -6.83 -0.76
N VAL A 192 -8.24 -7.52 0.19
CA VAL A 192 -6.81 -7.76 0.31
C VAL A 192 -6.57 -9.26 0.46
N THR A 193 -5.62 -9.80 -0.28
CA THR A 193 -5.19 -11.20 -0.18
C THR A 193 -3.71 -11.21 0.16
N LYS A 194 -3.35 -11.80 1.30
CA LYS A 194 -1.96 -11.97 1.75
C LYS A 194 -1.29 -13.16 1.05
#